data_AF-A0A6V8HD49-F1
#
_entry.id   AF-A0A6V8HD49-F1
#
_cell.length_a   1.000
_cell.length_b   1.000
_cell.length_c   1.000
_cell.angle_alpha   90.00
_cell.angle_beta   90.00
_cell.angle_gamma   90.00
#
_symmetry.space_group_name_H-M   'P 1'
#
loop_
_entity.id
_entity.type
_entity.pdbx_description
1 polymer ?
#
loop_
_entity_poly.entity_id
_entity_poly.type
_entity_poly.pdbx_seq_one_letter_code
_entity_poly.pdbx_strand_id
1 'polypeptide(L)'
;MSTPFQDLDPAGVSPEDRMNALRGYKATTNNPRVSEEAKQHAREMIDALGGDEPRREMKQFNREKDQTRIAGGLKAATQNPRNSEAGKRGAQEKLEQMGGPSE
;
A
#
# COMPACT_ATOMS: atom_id res chain seq x y z
N MET A 1 -15.99 -15.82 -9.04
CA MET A 1 -15.81 -14.92 -10.19
C MET A 1 -14.34 -14.56 -10.23
N SER A 2 -13.64 -14.76 -11.35
CA SER A 2 -12.26 -14.29 -11.50
C SER A 2 -12.25 -12.78 -11.36
N THR A 3 -11.36 -12.24 -10.52
CA THR A 3 -11.15 -10.79 -10.51
C THR A 3 -10.51 -10.41 -11.84
N PRO A 4 -10.95 -9.33 -12.50
CA PRO A 4 -10.14 -8.77 -13.58
C PRO A 4 -8.73 -8.54 -13.03
N PHE A 5 -7.70 -8.66 -13.87
CA PHE A 5 -6.28 -8.54 -13.51
C PHE A 5 -5.61 -9.79 -12.92
N GLN A 6 -6.33 -10.89 -12.64
CA GLN A 6 -5.75 -12.10 -12.02
C GLN A 6 -4.57 -12.72 -12.81
N ASP A 7 -4.48 -12.45 -14.12
CA ASP A 7 -3.47 -13.00 -15.03
C ASP A 7 -2.35 -12.00 -15.42
N LEU A 8 -2.33 -10.78 -14.88
CA LEU A 8 -1.36 -9.75 -15.30
C LEU A 8 0.03 -9.86 -14.66
N ASP A 9 0.13 -10.54 -13.52
CA ASP A 9 1.39 -10.76 -12.82
C ASP A 9 1.50 -12.23 -12.39
N PRO A 10 2.54 -12.98 -12.77
CA PRO A 10 2.77 -14.33 -12.28
C PRO A 10 2.94 -14.41 -10.75
N ALA A 11 3.26 -13.30 -10.08
CA ALA A 11 3.29 -13.19 -8.61
C ALA A 11 1.91 -12.82 -7.99
N GLY A 12 0.90 -12.57 -8.82
CA GLY A 12 -0.41 -12.06 -8.42
C GLY A 12 -0.46 -10.54 -8.27
N VAL A 13 -1.66 -9.95 -8.38
CA VAL A 13 -1.86 -8.50 -8.35
C VAL A 13 -1.67 -7.96 -6.94
N SER A 14 -0.72 -7.04 -6.75
CA SER A 14 -0.50 -6.42 -5.44
C SER A 14 -1.71 -5.58 -4.99
N PRO A 15 -1.91 -5.35 -3.68
CA PRO A 15 -2.90 -4.39 -3.19
C PRO A 15 -2.72 -2.97 -3.77
N GLU A 16 -1.47 -2.57 -4.05
CA GLU A 16 -1.13 -1.29 -4.68
C GLU A 16 -1.70 -1.22 -6.10
N ASP A 17 -1.54 -2.27 -6.90
CA ASP A 17 -2.01 -2.32 -8.28
C ASP A 17 -3.54 -2.31 -8.35
N ARG A 18 -4.21 -3.07 -7.48
CA ARG A 18 -5.68 -3.05 -7.37
C ARG A 18 -6.20 -1.66 -7.01
N MET A 19 -5.54 -0.96 -6.07
CA MET A 19 -5.89 0.41 -5.70
C MET A 19 -5.63 1.42 -6.83
N ASN A 20 -4.54 1.24 -7.58
CA ASN A 20 -4.22 2.08 -8.73
C ASN A 20 -5.25 1.91 -9.86
N ALA A 21 -5.63 0.67 -10.17
CA ALA A 21 -6.69 0.36 -11.14
C ALA A 21 -8.02 1.00 -10.72
N LEU A 22 -8.43 0.82 -9.44
CA LEU A 22 -9.63 1.42 -8.89
C LEU A 22 -9.64 2.96 -9.04
N ARG A 23 -8.51 3.61 -8.74
CA ARG A 23 -8.36 5.07 -8.91
C ARG A 23 -8.49 5.48 -10.38
N GLY A 24 -7.90 4.72 -11.29
CA GLY A 24 -8.02 4.94 -12.74
C GLY A 24 -9.47 4.88 -13.22
N TYR A 25 -10.21 3.83 -12.87
CA TYR A 25 -11.62 3.70 -13.26
C TYR A 25 -12.51 4.78 -12.63
N LYS A 26 -12.26 5.16 -11.37
CA LYS A 26 -12.96 6.30 -10.75
C LYS A 26 -12.65 7.61 -11.48
N ALA A 27 -11.43 7.81 -11.98
CA ALA A 27 -11.10 8.98 -12.79
C ALA A 27 -11.84 8.97 -14.14
N THR A 28 -11.90 7.81 -14.81
CA THR A 28 -12.66 7.62 -16.06
C THR A 28 -14.14 7.97 -15.87
N THR A 29 -14.75 7.50 -14.78
CA THR A 29 -16.17 7.76 -14.46
C THR A 29 -16.47 9.26 -14.27
N ASN A 30 -15.54 10.02 -13.70
CA ASN A 30 -15.71 11.44 -13.41
C ASN A 30 -15.26 12.37 -14.54
N ASN A 31 -14.60 11.85 -15.57
CA ASN A 31 -14.05 12.67 -16.64
C ASN A 31 -15.15 13.05 -17.65
N PRO A 32 -15.47 14.35 -17.83
CA PRO A 32 -16.50 14.78 -18.79
C PRO A 32 -16.10 14.55 -20.26
N ARG A 33 -14.81 14.32 -20.55
CA ARG A 33 -14.29 14.05 -21.90
C ARG A 33 -14.29 12.57 -22.28
N VAL A 34 -14.74 11.69 -21.39
CA VAL A 34 -14.84 10.25 -21.63
C VAL A 34 -16.25 9.90 -22.07
N SER A 35 -16.40 8.96 -23.01
CA SER A 35 -17.71 8.51 -23.50
C SER A 35 -18.50 7.77 -22.42
N GLU A 36 -19.83 7.72 -22.57
CA GLU A 36 -20.68 7.04 -21.59
C GLU A 36 -20.44 5.52 -21.56
N GLU A 37 -20.10 4.90 -22.69
CA GLU A 37 -19.75 3.48 -22.78
C GLU A 37 -18.48 3.18 -21.96
N ALA A 38 -17.46 4.04 -22.07
CA ALA A 38 -16.23 3.89 -21.31
C ALA A 38 -16.44 4.13 -19.80
N LYS A 39 -17.35 5.04 -19.42
CA LYS A 39 -17.75 5.22 -18.02
C LYS A 39 -18.52 4.01 -17.48
N GLN A 40 -19.40 3.43 -18.29
CA GLN A 40 -20.17 2.25 -17.91
C GLN A 40 -19.24 1.05 -17.66
N HIS A 41 -18.32 0.79 -18.60
CA HIS A 41 -17.29 -0.22 -18.40
C HIS A 41 -16.43 0.07 -17.17
N ALA A 42 -16.06 1.33 -16.91
CA ALA A 42 -15.31 1.68 -15.71
C ALA A 42 -16.07 1.34 -14.41
N ARG A 43 -17.40 1.51 -14.36
CA ARG A 43 -18.22 1.11 -13.22
C ARG A 43 -18.21 -0.41 -13.02
N GLU A 44 -18.38 -1.17 -14.10
CA GLU A 44 -18.34 -2.64 -14.06
C GLU A 44 -16.98 -3.14 -13.52
N MET A 45 -15.88 -2.52 -13.94
CA MET A 45 -14.55 -2.86 -13.45
C MET A 45 -14.33 -2.47 -11.98
N ILE A 46 -14.92 -1.37 -11.51
CA ILE A 46 -14.91 -1.00 -10.08
C ILE A 46 -15.60 -2.07 -9.24
N ASP A 47 -16.77 -2.56 -9.69
CA ASP A 47 -17.52 -3.59 -8.97
C ASP A 47 -16.77 -4.93 -8.99
N ALA A 48 -16.19 -5.30 -10.14
CA ALA A 48 -15.40 -6.52 -10.29
C ALA A 48 -14.09 -6.50 -9.47
N LEU A 49 -13.56 -5.32 -9.15
CA LEU A 49 -12.45 -5.12 -8.22
C LEU A 49 -12.85 -5.23 -6.74
N GLY A 50 -14.12 -5.47 -6.42
CA GLY A 50 -14.62 -5.54 -5.05
C GLY A 50 -14.98 -4.17 -4.46
N GLY A 51 -15.21 -3.16 -5.30
CA GLY A 51 -15.63 -1.82 -4.90
C GLY A 51 -14.56 -1.12 -4.05
N ASP A 52 -14.79 -1.03 -2.73
CA ASP A 52 -13.86 -0.39 -1.80
C ASP A 52 -12.91 -1.37 -1.09
N GLU A 53 -12.97 -2.68 -1.37
CA GLU A 53 -12.02 -3.67 -0.83
C GLU A 53 -10.54 -3.34 -1.10
N PRO A 54 -10.11 -2.97 -2.33
CA PRO A 54 -8.71 -2.61 -2.60
C PRO A 54 -8.20 -1.48 -1.69
N ARG A 55 -9.08 -0.58 -1.27
CA ARG A 55 -8.73 0.51 -0.35
C ARG A 55 -8.44 0.00 1.07
N ARG A 56 -9.15 -1.03 1.51
CA ARG A 56 -8.95 -1.66 2.83
C ARG A 56 -7.64 -2.46 2.84
N GLU A 57 -7.43 -3.28 1.82
CA GLU A 57 -6.19 -4.05 1.65
C GLU A 57 -4.97 -3.13 1.57
N MET A 58 -5.05 -2.03 0.80
CA MET A 58 -3.97 -1.04 0.72
C MET A 58 -3.68 -0.38 2.08
N LYS A 59 -4.69 -0.13 2.91
CA LYS A 59 -4.49 0.42 4.26
C LYS A 59 -3.75 -0.55 5.18
N GLN A 60 -3.99 -1.85 5.03
CA GLN A 60 -3.25 -2.87 5.76
C GLN A 60 -1.82 -3.00 5.23
N PHE A 61 -1.66 -3.10 3.93
CA PHE A 61 -0.36 -3.19 3.27
C PHE A 61 0.56 -2.01 3.62
N ASN A 62 0.02 -0.78 3.63
CA ASN A 62 0.77 0.40 4.05
C ASN A 62 1.22 0.31 5.51
N ARG A 63 0.39 -0.20 6.43
CA ARG A 63 0.78 -0.36 7.85
C ARG A 63 1.97 -1.31 8.02
N GLU A 64 2.01 -2.39 7.26
CA GLU A 64 3.12 -3.34 7.28
C GLU A 64 4.40 -2.74 6.66
N LYS A 65 4.25 -2.06 5.51
CA LYS A 65 5.34 -1.36 4.83
C LYS A 65 5.94 -0.24 5.68
N ASP A 66 5.08 0.50 6.39
CA ASP A 66 5.50 1.59 7.28
C ASP A 66 6.28 1.07 8.47
N GLN A 67 5.86 -0.04 9.10
CA GLN A 67 6.64 -0.66 10.18
C GLN A 67 8.02 -1.09 9.70
N THR A 68 8.11 -1.72 8.52
CA THR A 68 9.40 -2.12 7.93
C THR A 68 10.31 -0.91 7.67
N ARG A 69 9.76 0.18 7.14
CA ARG A 69 10.51 1.42 6.89
C ARG A 69 10.95 2.10 8.19
N ILE A 70 10.09 2.13 9.21
CA ILE A 70 10.41 2.68 10.53
C ILE A 70 11.57 1.89 11.12
N ALA A 71 11.50 0.55 11.14
CA ALA A 71 12.58 -0.30 11.63
C ALA A 71 13.90 -0.07 10.86
N GLY A 72 13.83 0.04 9.53
CA GLY A 72 14.98 0.36 8.68
C GLY A 72 15.59 1.74 8.99
N GLY A 73 14.75 2.76 9.19
CA GLY A 73 15.17 4.11 9.56
C GLY A 73 15.80 4.18 10.96
N LEU A 74 15.22 3.48 11.93
CA LEU A 74 15.79 3.35 13.29
C LEU A 74 17.16 2.65 13.24
N LYS A 75 17.28 1.56 12.48
CA LYS A 75 18.56 0.87 12.25
C LYS A 75 19.60 1.76 11.58
N ALA A 76 19.21 2.60 10.63
CA ALA A 76 20.11 3.58 10.04
C ALA A 76 20.53 4.65 11.06
N ALA A 77 19.60 5.10 11.92
CA ALA A 77 19.87 6.10 12.95
C ALA A 77 20.85 5.61 14.03
N THR A 78 20.85 4.32 14.39
CA THR A 78 21.82 3.74 15.33
C THR A 78 23.23 3.69 14.74
N GLN A 79 23.36 3.45 13.44
CA GLN A 79 24.65 3.31 12.74
C GLN A 79 25.24 4.63 12.23
N ASN A 80 24.43 5.70 12.15
CA ASN A 80 24.87 6.96 11.58
C ASN A 80 25.87 7.69 12.51
N PRO A 81 27.13 7.91 12.08
CA PRO A 81 28.14 8.60 12.91
C PRO A 81 27.82 10.08 13.15
N ARG A 82 26.96 10.70 12.34
CA ARG A 82 26.49 12.08 12.54
C ARG A 82 25.38 12.19 13.59
N ASN A 83 24.84 11.08 14.06
CA ASN A 83 23.82 11.08 15.10
C ASN A 83 24.44 11.15 16.49
N SER A 84 23.75 11.81 17.42
CA SER A 84 24.17 11.86 18.82
C SER A 84 24.03 10.50 19.50
N GLU A 85 24.83 10.25 20.53
CA GLU A 85 24.73 9.01 21.32
C GLU A 85 23.35 8.82 21.96
N ALA A 86 22.74 9.90 22.44
CA ALA A 86 21.36 9.88 22.93
C ALA A 86 20.35 9.50 21.82
N GLY A 87 20.54 10.05 20.60
CA GLY A 87 19.72 9.72 19.44
C GLY A 87 19.87 8.27 18.98
N LYS A 88 21.09 7.70 19.06
CA LYS A 88 21.35 6.28 18.77
C LYS A 88 20.69 5.37 19.80
N ARG A 89 20.82 5.67 21.10
CA ARG A 89 20.18 4.90 22.17
C ARG A 89 18.65 4.90 22.04
N GLY A 90 18.04 6.07 21.85
CA GLY A 90 16.58 6.16 21.66
C GLY A 90 16.09 5.44 20.39
N ALA A 91 16.91 5.40 19.32
CA ALA A 91 16.58 4.63 18.12
C ALA A 91 16.65 3.12 18.38
N GLN A 92 17.64 2.67 19.16
CA GLN A 92 17.79 1.28 19.55
C GLN A 92 16.64 0.81 20.46
N GLU A 93 16.28 1.59 21.49
CA GLU A 93 15.16 1.28 22.38
C GLU A 93 13.83 1.13 21.62
N LYS A 94 13.56 2.01 20.65
CA LYS A 94 12.37 1.92 19.80
C LYS A 94 12.39 0.69 18.90
N LEU A 95 13.56 0.30 18.40
CA LEU A 95 13.71 -0.89 17.56
C LEU A 95 13.51 -2.17 18.39
N GLU A 96 13.99 -2.19 19.64
CA GLU A 96 13.72 -3.27 20.60
C GLU A 96 12.24 -3.34 20.99
N GLN A 97 11.55 -2.21 21.17
CA GLN A 97 10.10 -2.19 21.41
C GLN A 97 9.30 -2.71 20.20
N MET A 98 9.77 -2.46 18.97
CA MET A 98 9.13 -2.97 17.76
C MET A 98 9.45 -4.45 17.48
N GLY A 99 10.60 -4.96 17.95
CA GLY A 99 11.04 -6.34 17.75
C GLY A 99 10.87 -7.26 18.97
N GLY A 100 10.42 -6.71 20.11
CA GLY A 100 10.15 -7.44 21.35
C GLY A 100 8.96 -8.39 21.20
N PRO A 101 8.83 -9.39 22.09
CA PRO A 101 8.02 -10.58 21.86
C PRO A 101 6.57 -10.22 21.55
N SER A 102 6.14 -10.58 20.35
CA SER A 102 4.73 -10.86 20.07
C SER A 102 4.40 -12.14 20.86
N GLU A 103 3.68 -12.01 21.98
CA GLU A 103 3.11 -13.17 22.69
C GLU A 103 2.02 -13.87 21.85
#